data_AF-A0A316ZF53-F1
#
_entry.id   AF-A0A316ZF53-F1
#
_cell.length_a   1.000
_cell.length_b   1.000
_cell.length_c   1.000
_cell.angle_alpha   90.00
_cell.angle_beta   90.00
_cell.angle_gamma   90.00
#
_symmetry.space_group_name_H-M   'P 1'
#
loop_
_entity.id
_entity.type
_entity.pdbx_description
1 polymer ?
#
loop_
_entity_poly.entity_id
_entity_poly.type
_entity_poly.pdbx_seq_one_letter_code
_entity_poly.pdbx_strand_id
1 'polypeptide(L)'
;MFERSLSSLISGLRANAAPQGSHPRSHAVERERRYVAQILDEIRHEVRSDDLGIKGEAVLKVCYLQMLGHTTRASAHSFHMLETMSSPRLHLKHVGYLAAQQCFTPDTDVLILATNLVQKDLHSHDPLEVGIALNGLSSLATPELVPHLLPDLLALLSSPLPLTRKKALLALHALLSRDVTALSSASSALRTALDDADAGVVGATINVLCELSRSSASIAAEFISLSPRLLQLLQRSTNNWTLIKLLKLLALLAPHDASLPASLRAPIIKLIKTTNAASLAYEAINTAIAGGLLDGVSDETRELRGLCVHKLEELGKGDANLRFMARRALRQLERRQSGASSDSGRTLEGLLVEFGAEQQSAASESRQSAPRLAATGKQGKEKGALVDLLGDDEEEQQPQEEEKQMQQGPRHLLDLDDAEQIESFNLHSGNLS
;
A
#
# COMPACT_ATOMS: atom_id res chain seq x y z
N MET A 1 8.64 -12.41 -40.67
CA MET A 1 7.90 -13.18 -39.66
C MET A 1 6.91 -12.20 -39.05
N PHE A 2 5.60 -12.48 -39.03
CA PHE A 2 4.63 -11.53 -38.45
C PHE A 2 4.90 -11.41 -36.96
N GLU A 3 5.28 -10.21 -36.51
CA GLU A 3 5.50 -9.90 -35.11
C GLU A 3 4.18 -10.00 -34.36
N ARG A 4 4.11 -10.91 -33.40
CA ARG A 4 2.90 -11.12 -32.61
C ARG A 4 2.82 -10.02 -31.55
N SER A 5 1.69 -9.36 -31.40
CA SER A 5 1.48 -8.46 -30.27
C SER A 5 1.40 -9.22 -28.94
N LEU A 6 1.52 -8.50 -27.82
CA LEU A 6 1.24 -8.97 -26.47
C LEU A 6 -0.18 -9.56 -26.39
N SER A 7 -1.16 -8.94 -27.04
CA SER A 7 -2.53 -9.46 -27.07
C SER A 7 -2.63 -10.83 -27.76
N SER A 8 -1.85 -11.06 -28.82
CA SER A 8 -1.74 -12.37 -29.47
C SER A 8 -1.07 -13.39 -28.54
N LEU A 9 -0.02 -12.99 -27.81
CA LEU A 9 0.64 -13.85 -26.82
C LEU A 9 -0.36 -14.29 -25.73
N ILE A 10 -1.09 -13.35 -25.14
CA ILE A 10 -2.06 -13.60 -24.07
C ILE A 10 -3.16 -14.55 -24.55
N SER A 11 -3.68 -14.30 -25.76
CA SER A 11 -4.73 -15.14 -26.35
C SER A 11 -4.22 -16.56 -26.60
N GLY A 12 -3.01 -16.72 -27.12
CA GLY A 12 -2.42 -18.02 -27.35
C GLY A 12 -2.04 -18.77 -26.06
N LEU A 13 -1.61 -18.06 -25.00
CA LEU A 13 -1.41 -18.68 -23.68
C LEU A 13 -2.73 -19.21 -23.12
N ARG A 14 -3.81 -18.41 -23.16
CA ARG A 14 -5.13 -18.84 -22.70
C ARG A 14 -5.67 -20.05 -23.47
N ALA A 15 -5.39 -20.14 -24.77
CA ALA A 15 -5.77 -21.29 -25.58
C ALA A 15 -4.99 -22.58 -25.23
N ASN A 16 -3.76 -22.45 -24.74
CA ASN A 16 -2.87 -23.57 -24.42
C ASN A 16 -2.73 -23.86 -22.92
N ALA A 17 -3.35 -23.05 -22.05
CA ALA A 17 -3.24 -23.13 -20.60
C ALA A 17 -3.75 -24.48 -20.07
N ALA A 18 -2.96 -25.10 -19.19
CA ALA A 18 -3.38 -26.30 -18.49
C ALA A 18 -4.38 -25.96 -17.36
N PRO A 19 -5.40 -26.81 -17.11
CA PRO A 19 -6.29 -26.64 -15.96
C PRO A 19 -5.52 -26.63 -14.63
N GLN A 20 -5.99 -25.85 -13.66
CA GLN A 20 -5.41 -25.86 -12.31
C GLN A 20 -5.50 -27.25 -11.68
N GLY A 21 -4.42 -27.72 -11.06
CA GLY A 21 -4.33 -29.06 -10.47
C GLY A 21 -4.01 -30.19 -11.48
N SER A 22 -3.71 -29.85 -12.73
CA SER A 22 -3.27 -30.84 -13.73
C SER A 22 -1.99 -31.54 -13.29
N HIS A 23 -1.92 -32.85 -13.51
CA HIS A 23 -0.71 -33.62 -13.23
C HIS A 23 0.49 -33.01 -14.02
N PRO A 24 1.68 -32.85 -13.41
CA PRO A 24 2.83 -32.18 -14.04
C PRO A 24 3.30 -32.81 -15.36
N ARG A 25 2.98 -34.08 -15.59
CA ARG A 25 3.26 -34.85 -16.82
C ARG A 25 2.08 -34.94 -17.79
N SER A 26 1.00 -34.21 -17.54
CA SER A 26 -0.17 -34.23 -18.42
C SER A 26 0.16 -33.58 -19.77
N HIS A 27 -0.49 -34.06 -20.84
CA HIS A 27 -0.35 -33.48 -22.17
C HIS A 27 -0.73 -31.99 -22.20
N ALA A 28 -1.63 -31.53 -21.33
CA ALA A 28 -2.02 -30.13 -21.24
C ALA A 28 -0.86 -29.24 -20.73
N VAL A 29 -0.20 -29.64 -19.64
CA VAL A 29 0.97 -28.92 -19.09
C VAL A 29 2.13 -28.93 -20.07
N GLU A 30 2.34 -30.05 -20.77
CA GLU A 30 3.38 -30.15 -21.80
C GLU A 30 3.11 -29.22 -23.01
N ARG A 31 1.85 -29.09 -23.44
CA ARG A 31 1.48 -28.13 -24.50
C ARG A 31 1.74 -26.69 -24.08
N GLU A 32 1.35 -26.33 -22.87
CA GLU A 32 1.61 -24.99 -22.31
C GLU A 32 3.12 -24.71 -22.26
N ARG A 33 3.91 -25.65 -21.73
CA ARG A 33 5.38 -25.52 -21.67
C ARG A 33 6.01 -25.35 -23.05
N ARG A 34 5.56 -26.11 -24.05
CA ARG A 34 6.06 -25.97 -25.44
C ARG A 34 5.70 -24.61 -26.04
N TYR A 35 4.48 -24.16 -25.82
CA TYR A 35 4.04 -22.84 -26.29
C TYR A 35 4.86 -21.73 -25.63
N VAL A 36 5.05 -21.78 -24.30
CA VAL A 36 5.91 -20.82 -23.59
C VAL A 36 7.35 -20.87 -24.11
N ALA A 37 7.92 -22.06 -24.34
CA ALA A 37 9.26 -22.19 -24.89
C ALA A 37 9.41 -21.59 -26.29
N GLN A 38 8.42 -21.77 -27.16
CA GLN A 38 8.37 -21.14 -28.47
C GLN A 38 8.35 -19.62 -28.35
N ILE A 39 7.47 -19.07 -27.52
CA ILE A 39 7.34 -17.63 -27.32
C ILE A 39 8.62 -17.03 -26.73
N LEU A 40 9.26 -17.71 -25.78
CA LEU A 40 10.55 -17.26 -25.24
C LEU A 40 11.64 -17.20 -26.31
N ASP A 41 11.60 -18.09 -27.29
CA ASP A 41 12.53 -18.07 -28.42
C ASP A 41 12.23 -16.91 -29.39
N GLU A 42 10.96 -16.68 -29.71
CA GLU A 42 10.50 -15.50 -30.47
C GLU A 42 10.97 -14.20 -29.79
N ILE A 43 10.76 -14.07 -28.48
CA ILE A 43 11.18 -12.91 -27.68
C ILE A 43 12.70 -12.70 -27.75
N ARG A 44 13.52 -13.76 -27.69
CA ARG A 44 15.00 -13.62 -27.76
C ARG A 44 15.45 -12.98 -29.08
N HIS A 45 14.72 -13.20 -30.16
CA HIS A 45 15.00 -12.58 -31.44
C HIS A 45 14.48 -11.14 -31.47
N GLU A 46 13.26 -10.90 -30.99
CA GLU A 46 12.63 -9.57 -31.00
C GLU A 46 13.37 -8.55 -30.10
N VAL A 47 13.85 -8.93 -28.92
CA VAL A 47 14.58 -8.02 -28.00
C VAL A 47 15.92 -7.52 -28.58
N ARG A 48 16.47 -8.24 -29.57
CA ARG A 48 17.70 -7.86 -30.28
C ARG A 48 17.45 -6.97 -31.49
N SER A 49 16.20 -6.68 -31.82
CA SER A 49 15.85 -5.78 -32.91
C SER A 49 16.37 -4.36 -32.65
N ASP A 50 16.80 -3.66 -33.70
CA ASP A 50 17.18 -2.25 -33.63
C ASP A 50 15.95 -1.33 -33.52
N ASP A 51 14.77 -1.81 -33.94
CA ASP A 51 13.53 -1.07 -33.74
C ASP A 51 13.08 -1.15 -32.28
N LEU A 52 13.16 0.00 -31.62
CA LEU A 52 12.73 0.18 -30.24
C LEU A 52 11.23 -0.16 -30.02
N GLY A 53 10.37 -0.10 -31.05
CA GLY A 53 8.96 -0.47 -30.95
C GLY A 53 8.80 -1.98 -30.78
N ILE A 54 9.48 -2.76 -31.63
CA ILE A 54 9.54 -4.22 -31.53
C ILE A 54 10.16 -4.64 -30.21
N LYS A 55 11.27 -3.99 -29.82
CA LYS A 55 11.94 -4.23 -28.55
C LYS A 55 11.04 -3.96 -27.36
N GLY A 56 10.31 -2.84 -27.37
CA GLY A 56 9.35 -2.49 -26.31
C GLY A 56 8.23 -3.52 -26.17
N GLU A 57 7.67 -3.98 -27.29
CA GLU A 57 6.66 -5.04 -27.29
C GLU A 57 7.22 -6.35 -26.72
N ALA A 58 8.45 -6.72 -27.10
CA ALA A 58 9.13 -7.89 -26.57
C ALA A 58 9.40 -7.79 -25.06
N VAL A 59 9.79 -6.60 -24.58
CA VAL A 59 9.96 -6.32 -23.14
C VAL A 59 8.63 -6.48 -22.40
N LEU A 60 7.52 -5.98 -22.93
CA LEU A 60 6.19 -6.18 -22.35
C LEU A 60 5.81 -7.67 -22.27
N LYS A 61 6.13 -8.46 -23.30
CA LYS A 61 5.92 -9.91 -23.28
C LYS A 61 6.73 -10.58 -22.17
N VAL A 62 7.99 -10.17 -21.96
CA VAL A 62 8.82 -10.65 -20.84
C VAL A 62 8.17 -10.31 -19.50
N CYS A 63 7.72 -9.07 -19.30
CA CYS A 63 7.01 -8.67 -18.08
C CYS A 63 5.77 -9.55 -17.84
N TYR A 64 4.99 -9.82 -18.89
CA TYR A 64 3.81 -10.67 -18.76
C TYR A 64 4.14 -12.11 -18.35
N LEU A 65 5.16 -12.71 -18.97
CA LEU A 65 5.62 -14.06 -18.60
C LEU A 65 6.21 -14.11 -17.19
N GLN A 66 6.88 -13.04 -16.75
CA GLN A 66 7.38 -12.89 -15.39
C GLN A 66 6.24 -12.84 -14.38
N MET A 67 5.13 -12.13 -14.66
CA MET A 67 3.95 -12.11 -13.78
C MET A 67 3.33 -13.51 -13.61
N LEU A 68 3.41 -14.36 -14.63
CA LEU A 68 2.93 -15.75 -14.58
C LEU A 68 3.94 -16.71 -13.94
N GLY A 69 5.11 -16.23 -13.53
CA GLY A 69 6.17 -17.05 -12.94
C GLY A 69 6.89 -17.96 -13.95
N HIS A 70 6.74 -17.72 -15.25
CA HIS A 70 7.35 -18.55 -16.29
C HIS A 70 8.84 -18.27 -16.52
N THR A 71 9.39 -17.18 -15.98
CA THR A 71 10.77 -16.76 -16.26
C THR A 71 11.64 -16.77 -15.01
N THR A 72 12.57 -17.72 -14.93
CA THR A 72 13.70 -17.72 -13.98
C THR A 72 14.91 -16.92 -14.47
N ARG A 73 14.79 -16.14 -15.56
CA ARG A 73 15.91 -15.37 -16.15
C ARG A 73 15.54 -13.99 -16.69
N ALA A 74 14.60 -13.28 -16.06
CA ALA A 74 14.30 -11.90 -16.48
C ALA A 74 15.55 -10.98 -16.49
N SER A 75 16.54 -11.29 -15.64
CA SER A 75 17.86 -10.65 -15.63
C SER A 75 18.62 -10.74 -16.97
N ALA A 76 18.41 -11.81 -17.77
CA ALA A 76 19.07 -11.98 -19.07
C ALA A 76 18.61 -10.94 -20.12
N HIS A 77 17.49 -10.27 -19.87
CA HIS A 77 16.94 -9.23 -20.73
C HIS A 77 17.09 -7.82 -20.13
N SER A 78 17.79 -7.68 -19.00
CA SER A 78 17.91 -6.43 -18.24
C SER A 78 18.52 -5.29 -19.07
N PHE A 79 19.51 -5.58 -19.91
CA PHE A 79 20.09 -4.58 -20.82
C PHE A 79 19.08 -4.06 -21.85
N HIS A 80 18.23 -4.93 -22.41
CA HIS A 80 17.21 -4.51 -23.38
C HIS A 80 16.07 -3.69 -22.74
N MET A 81 15.76 -3.98 -21.46
CA MET A 81 14.85 -3.16 -20.66
C MET A 81 15.44 -1.75 -20.47
N LEU A 82 16.75 -1.67 -20.19
CA LEU A 82 17.48 -0.41 -20.06
C LEU A 82 17.50 0.41 -21.37
N GLU A 83 17.72 -0.24 -22.51
CA GLU A 83 17.63 0.42 -23.83
C GLU A 83 16.25 1.04 -24.05
N THR A 84 15.19 0.29 -23.70
CA THR A 84 13.80 0.76 -23.82
C THR A 84 13.52 1.91 -22.84
N MET A 85 14.07 1.86 -21.62
CA MET A 85 14.01 2.92 -20.61
C MET A 85 14.72 4.21 -21.07
N SER A 86 15.81 4.09 -21.82
CA SER A 86 16.53 5.23 -22.40
C SER A 86 15.84 5.86 -23.62
N SER A 87 14.73 5.28 -24.10
CA SER A 87 14.05 5.75 -25.30
C SER A 87 13.53 7.19 -25.15
N PRO A 88 13.64 8.04 -26.19
CA PRO A 88 13.01 9.36 -26.20
C PRO A 88 11.48 9.29 -26.36
N ARG A 89 10.91 8.12 -26.71
CA ARG A 89 9.46 7.93 -26.84
C ARG A 89 8.87 7.60 -25.48
N LEU A 90 8.02 8.47 -24.94
CA LEU A 90 7.43 8.32 -23.59
C LEU A 90 6.78 6.96 -23.33
N HIS A 91 6.02 6.41 -24.29
CA HIS A 91 5.37 5.10 -24.12
C HIS A 91 6.40 3.97 -23.95
N LEU A 92 7.51 4.00 -24.69
CA LEU A 92 8.58 3.00 -24.55
C LEU A 92 9.38 3.22 -23.28
N LYS A 93 9.72 4.47 -22.97
CA LYS A 93 10.36 4.82 -21.69
C LYS A 93 9.55 4.23 -20.53
N HIS A 94 8.24 4.44 -20.52
CA HIS A 94 7.33 3.88 -19.51
C HIS A 94 7.38 2.35 -19.45
N VAL A 95 7.39 1.66 -20.60
CA VAL A 95 7.59 0.20 -20.66
C VAL A 95 8.92 -0.23 -20.03
N GLY A 96 10.00 0.48 -20.32
CA GLY A 96 11.33 0.21 -19.75
C GLY A 96 11.34 0.37 -18.23
N TYR A 97 10.75 1.46 -17.72
CA TYR A 97 10.61 1.69 -16.28
C TYR A 97 9.74 0.62 -15.60
N LEU A 98 8.59 0.27 -16.18
CA LEU A 98 7.74 -0.81 -15.68
C LEU A 98 8.51 -2.15 -15.62
N ALA A 99 9.25 -2.47 -16.68
CA ALA A 99 10.05 -3.68 -16.74
C ALA A 99 11.15 -3.69 -15.70
N ALA A 100 11.83 -2.57 -15.50
CA ALA A 100 12.84 -2.41 -14.45
C ALA A 100 12.20 -2.60 -13.05
N GLN A 101 11.05 -1.99 -12.78
CA GLN A 101 10.34 -2.13 -11.50
C GLN A 101 9.96 -3.58 -11.18
N GLN A 102 9.59 -4.36 -12.20
CA GLN A 102 9.13 -5.73 -12.02
C GLN A 102 10.25 -6.77 -12.03
N CYS A 103 11.30 -6.55 -12.85
CA CYS A 103 12.31 -7.56 -13.15
C CYS A 103 13.65 -7.32 -12.46
N PHE A 104 13.97 -6.08 -12.07
CA PHE A 104 15.28 -5.80 -11.48
C PHE A 104 15.29 -6.18 -10.00
N THR A 105 16.39 -6.80 -9.61
CA THR A 105 16.76 -7.12 -8.23
C THR A 105 17.99 -6.30 -7.83
N PRO A 106 18.32 -6.21 -6.53
CA PRO A 106 19.54 -5.54 -6.08
C PRO A 106 20.82 -6.08 -6.76
N ASP A 107 20.83 -7.35 -7.14
CA ASP A 107 21.96 -8.03 -7.81
C ASP A 107 21.97 -7.86 -9.34
N THR A 108 21.12 -6.99 -9.90
CA THR A 108 21.05 -6.81 -11.36
C THR A 108 22.24 -5.98 -11.87
N ASP A 109 23.04 -6.56 -12.77
CA ASP A 109 24.29 -5.96 -13.29
C ASP A 109 24.14 -4.53 -13.85
N VAL A 110 22.98 -4.21 -14.42
CA VAL A 110 22.71 -2.91 -15.06
C VAL A 110 22.09 -1.87 -14.12
N LEU A 111 21.98 -2.14 -12.82
CA LEU A 111 21.27 -1.28 -11.87
C LEU A 111 21.91 0.12 -11.74
N ILE A 112 23.24 0.20 -11.81
CA ILE A 112 23.97 1.48 -11.81
C ILE A 112 23.58 2.32 -13.04
N LEU A 113 23.52 1.70 -14.22
CA LEU A 113 23.11 2.39 -15.45
C LEU A 113 21.64 2.84 -15.39
N ALA A 114 20.77 2.00 -14.84
CA ALA A 114 19.36 2.34 -14.63
C ALA A 114 19.25 3.57 -13.71
N THR A 115 20.06 3.64 -12.67
CA THR A 115 20.05 4.80 -11.76
C THR A 115 20.51 6.08 -12.44
N ASN A 116 21.53 6.01 -13.30
CA ASN A 116 21.96 7.16 -14.09
C ASN A 116 20.85 7.64 -15.04
N LEU A 117 20.06 6.72 -15.61
CA LEU A 117 18.88 7.09 -16.41
C LEU A 117 17.78 7.73 -15.57
N VAL A 118 17.52 7.22 -14.35
CA VAL A 118 16.60 7.85 -13.41
C VAL A 118 17.05 9.29 -13.13
N GLN A 119 18.30 9.50 -12.74
CA GLN A 119 18.83 10.84 -12.49
C GLN A 119 18.68 11.75 -13.70
N LYS A 120 19.04 11.27 -14.90
CA LYS A 120 18.85 12.05 -16.13
C LYS A 120 17.39 12.48 -16.32
N ASP A 121 16.45 11.55 -16.14
CA ASP A 121 15.02 11.80 -16.36
C ASP A 121 14.39 12.67 -15.25
N LEU A 122 14.92 12.63 -14.01
CA LEU A 122 14.53 13.55 -12.93
C LEU A 122 14.88 15.01 -13.23
N HIS A 123 15.92 15.25 -14.04
CA HIS A 123 16.34 16.57 -14.49
C HIS A 123 15.67 17.01 -15.79
N SER A 124 14.73 16.22 -16.32
CA SER A 124 14.03 16.58 -17.55
C SER A 124 13.14 17.81 -17.38
N HIS A 125 12.99 18.57 -18.45
CA HIS A 125 12.02 19.67 -18.52
C HIS A 125 10.58 19.18 -18.71
N ASP A 126 10.40 17.93 -19.16
CA ASP A 126 9.08 17.33 -19.32
C ASP A 126 8.59 16.70 -18.00
N PRO A 127 7.50 17.22 -17.39
CA PRO A 127 6.94 16.66 -16.17
C PRO A 127 6.51 15.20 -16.29
N LEU A 128 6.21 14.72 -17.50
CA LEU A 128 5.86 13.32 -17.75
C LEU A 128 7.07 12.40 -17.59
N GLU A 129 8.24 12.80 -18.10
CA GLU A 129 9.49 12.06 -17.92
C GLU A 129 9.89 11.99 -16.44
N VAL A 130 9.85 13.15 -15.76
CA VAL A 130 10.08 13.23 -14.31
C VAL A 130 9.09 12.34 -13.56
N GLY A 131 7.81 12.37 -13.96
CA GLY A 131 6.76 11.59 -13.35
C GLY A 131 6.90 10.08 -13.53
N ILE A 132 7.48 9.62 -14.64
CA ILE A 132 7.82 8.21 -14.89
C ILE A 132 9.03 7.81 -14.04
N ALA A 133 10.08 8.64 -14.02
CA ALA A 133 11.28 8.40 -13.23
C ALA A 133 10.99 8.29 -11.73
N LEU A 134 10.19 9.21 -11.19
CA LEU A 134 9.76 9.19 -9.78
C LEU A 134 8.96 7.93 -9.42
N ASN A 135 8.12 7.43 -10.32
CA ASN A 135 7.38 6.18 -10.11
C ASN A 135 8.33 4.98 -10.10
N GLY A 136 9.29 4.93 -11.02
CA GLY A 136 10.28 3.87 -11.12
C GLY A 136 11.27 3.83 -9.95
N LEU A 137 11.58 4.98 -9.39
CA LEU A 137 12.64 5.12 -8.39
C LEU A 137 12.41 4.26 -7.14
N SER A 138 11.17 4.08 -6.70
CA SER A 138 10.88 3.37 -5.44
C SER A 138 11.35 1.92 -5.40
N SER A 139 11.41 1.25 -6.55
CA SER A 139 11.90 -0.13 -6.66
C SER A 139 13.40 -0.20 -6.94
N LEU A 140 13.95 0.82 -7.60
CA LEU A 140 15.37 0.87 -7.99
C LEU A 140 16.28 1.45 -6.89
N ALA A 141 15.69 2.13 -5.91
CA ALA A 141 16.40 2.70 -4.78
C ALA A 141 17.14 1.64 -3.95
N THR A 142 18.47 1.70 -3.97
CA THR A 142 19.35 0.98 -3.03
C THR A 142 19.95 1.98 -2.02
N PRO A 143 20.40 1.52 -0.84
CA PRO A 143 21.00 2.40 0.17
C PRO A 143 22.17 3.24 -0.36
N GLU A 144 23.00 2.66 -1.23
CA GLU A 144 24.17 3.30 -1.84
C GLU A 144 23.81 4.50 -2.74
N LEU A 145 22.60 4.50 -3.30
CA LEU A 145 22.12 5.53 -4.21
C LEU A 145 21.42 6.68 -3.48
N VAL A 146 21.05 6.50 -2.21
CA VAL A 146 20.33 7.52 -1.43
C VAL A 146 21.08 8.86 -1.42
N PRO A 147 22.40 8.93 -1.13
CA PRO A 147 23.11 10.22 -1.10
C PRO A 147 23.13 10.94 -2.45
N HIS A 148 23.05 10.19 -3.54
CA HIS A 148 23.11 10.69 -4.91
C HIS A 148 21.75 11.18 -5.44
N LEU A 149 20.66 10.60 -4.95
CA LEU A 149 19.29 10.90 -5.40
C LEU A 149 18.54 11.85 -4.47
N LEU A 150 18.93 11.91 -3.20
CA LEU A 150 18.28 12.76 -2.22
C LEU A 150 18.27 14.24 -2.62
N PRO A 151 19.38 14.87 -3.08
CA PRO A 151 19.38 16.27 -3.47
C PRO A 151 18.38 16.57 -4.60
N ASP A 152 18.30 15.68 -5.60
CA ASP A 152 17.39 15.82 -6.75
C ASP A 152 15.92 15.76 -6.30
N LEU A 153 15.58 14.83 -5.42
CA LEU A 153 14.22 14.75 -4.87
C LEU A 153 13.85 15.97 -4.04
N LEU A 154 14.77 16.46 -3.20
CA LEU A 154 14.53 17.67 -2.40
C LEU A 154 14.33 18.90 -3.29
N ALA A 155 15.06 19.01 -4.40
CA ALA A 155 14.85 20.07 -5.39
C ALA A 155 13.46 19.98 -6.04
N LEU A 156 13.00 18.77 -6.38
CA LEU A 156 11.68 18.53 -6.98
C LEU A 156 10.51 18.88 -6.03
N LEU A 157 10.73 18.90 -4.71
CA LEU A 157 9.73 19.41 -3.76
C LEU A 157 9.46 20.91 -3.90
N SER A 158 10.33 21.66 -4.60
CA SER A 158 10.09 23.08 -4.92
C SER A 158 9.50 23.28 -6.33
N SER A 159 9.10 22.20 -7.02
CA SER A 159 8.49 22.27 -8.35
C SER A 159 7.18 23.09 -8.33
N PRO A 160 6.90 23.91 -9.35
CA PRO A 160 5.62 24.63 -9.43
C PRO A 160 4.43 23.68 -9.55
N LEU A 161 4.63 22.45 -10.05
CA LEU A 161 3.57 21.47 -10.28
C LEU A 161 3.28 20.65 -9.02
N PRO A 162 2.06 20.73 -8.44
CA PRO A 162 1.70 19.97 -7.24
C PRO A 162 1.86 18.45 -7.41
N LEU A 163 1.52 17.93 -8.59
CA LEU A 163 1.64 16.50 -8.88
C LEU A 163 3.10 16.01 -8.82
N THR A 164 4.05 16.82 -9.28
CA THR A 164 5.49 16.53 -9.20
C THR A 164 5.95 16.52 -7.75
N ARG A 165 5.59 17.55 -6.96
CA ARG A 165 5.89 17.60 -5.52
C ARG A 165 5.33 16.38 -4.78
N LYS A 166 4.08 16.02 -5.06
CA LYS A 166 3.41 14.85 -4.49
C LYS A 166 4.15 13.55 -4.81
N LYS A 167 4.52 13.33 -6.06
CA LYS A 167 5.29 12.13 -6.46
C LYS A 167 6.69 12.12 -5.84
N ALA A 168 7.35 13.28 -5.78
CA ALA A 168 8.66 13.43 -5.16
C ALA A 168 8.63 13.09 -3.66
N LEU A 169 7.58 13.49 -2.92
CA LEU A 169 7.38 13.08 -1.52
C LEU A 169 7.27 11.56 -1.35
N LEU A 170 6.47 10.90 -2.21
CA LEU A 170 6.30 9.45 -2.13
C LEU A 170 7.58 8.69 -2.51
N ALA A 171 8.34 9.20 -3.48
CA ALA A 171 9.65 8.68 -3.83
C ALA A 171 10.68 8.93 -2.71
N LEU A 172 10.62 10.07 -2.04
CA LEU A 172 11.46 10.42 -0.89
C LEU A 172 11.24 9.44 0.26
N HIS A 173 9.99 9.08 0.56
CA HIS A 173 9.70 8.01 1.53
C HIS A 173 10.40 6.70 1.17
N ALA A 174 10.36 6.30 -0.11
CA ALA A 174 11.01 5.07 -0.55
C ALA A 174 12.53 5.12 -0.33
N LEU A 175 13.19 6.26 -0.59
CA LEU A 175 14.61 6.46 -0.27
C LEU A 175 14.90 6.43 1.23
N LEU A 176 14.15 7.19 2.02
CA LEU A 176 14.33 7.27 3.48
C LEU A 176 14.08 5.93 4.19
N SER A 177 13.25 5.07 3.60
CA SER A 177 13.04 3.70 4.08
C SER A 177 14.25 2.78 3.83
N ARG A 178 15.16 3.14 2.90
CA ARG A 178 16.42 2.39 2.66
C ARG A 178 17.55 2.88 3.53
N ASP A 179 17.63 4.18 3.78
CA ASP A 179 18.61 4.80 4.66
C ASP A 179 17.96 5.90 5.50
N VAL A 180 17.74 5.59 6.77
CA VAL A 180 17.11 6.51 7.73
C VAL A 180 18.02 7.67 8.09
N THR A 181 19.35 7.56 7.93
CA THR A 181 20.29 8.64 8.30
C THR A 181 20.06 9.92 7.47
N ALA A 182 19.57 9.75 6.25
CA ALA A 182 19.17 10.82 5.34
C ALA A 182 17.96 11.64 5.83
N LEU A 183 17.20 11.16 6.81
CA LEU A 183 16.01 11.85 7.33
C LEU A 183 16.35 13.22 7.90
N SER A 184 17.50 13.33 8.58
CA SER A 184 18.00 14.60 9.14
C SER A 184 18.06 15.71 8.08
N SER A 185 18.46 15.37 6.85
CA SER A 185 18.58 16.28 5.72
C SER A 185 17.23 16.58 5.06
N ALA A 186 16.30 15.62 5.08
CA ALA A 186 14.96 15.77 4.52
C ALA A 186 13.95 16.45 5.47
N SER A 187 14.24 16.51 6.77
CA SER A 187 13.30 16.97 7.81
C SER A 187 12.75 18.37 7.51
N SER A 188 13.60 19.34 7.18
CA SER A 188 13.17 20.72 6.86
C SER A 188 12.19 20.77 5.67
N ALA A 189 12.45 19.97 4.64
CA ALA A 189 11.60 19.91 3.45
C ALA A 189 10.23 19.28 3.76
N LEU A 190 10.19 18.23 4.59
CA LEU A 190 8.94 17.61 5.05
C LEU A 190 8.09 18.59 5.87
N ARG A 191 8.72 19.44 6.70
CA ARG A 191 8.00 20.49 7.46
C ARG A 191 7.38 21.52 6.52
N THR A 192 8.15 21.97 5.53
CA THR A 192 7.68 22.93 4.52
C THR A 192 6.53 22.34 3.69
N ALA A 193 6.63 21.08 3.30
CA ALA A 193 5.61 20.38 2.51
C ALA A 193 4.30 20.10 3.29
N LEU A 194 4.30 20.25 4.62
CA LEU A 194 3.09 20.18 5.44
C LEU A 194 2.26 21.47 5.36
N ASP A 195 2.89 22.58 4.96
CA ASP A 195 2.31 23.90 4.77
C ASP A 195 2.08 24.25 3.29
N ASP A 196 2.11 23.24 2.41
CA ASP A 196 1.84 23.41 0.97
C ASP A 196 0.41 23.94 0.73
N ALA A 197 0.25 24.71 -0.35
CA ALA A 197 -1.04 25.23 -0.77
C ALA A 197 -1.97 24.12 -1.30
N ASP A 198 -1.39 23.05 -1.87
CA ASP A 198 -2.14 21.92 -2.42
C ASP A 198 -2.43 20.86 -1.36
N ALA A 199 -3.71 20.56 -1.14
CA ALA A 199 -4.13 19.57 -0.15
C ALA A 199 -3.65 18.14 -0.47
N GLY A 200 -3.42 17.82 -1.74
CA GLY A 200 -2.90 16.54 -2.19
C GLY A 200 -1.42 16.35 -1.82
N VAL A 201 -0.63 17.43 -1.88
CA VAL A 201 0.75 17.46 -1.38
C VAL A 201 0.77 17.31 0.14
N VAL A 202 -0.04 18.08 0.88
CA VAL A 202 -0.15 17.96 2.35
C VAL A 202 -0.56 16.54 2.76
N GLY A 203 -1.54 15.94 2.07
CA GLY A 203 -1.96 14.56 2.31
C GLY A 203 -0.85 13.53 2.06
N ALA A 204 -0.03 13.73 1.02
CA ALA A 204 1.13 12.88 0.77
C ALA A 204 2.21 13.07 1.86
N THR A 205 2.48 14.30 2.29
CA THR A 205 3.40 14.60 3.40
C THR A 205 2.98 13.88 4.67
N ILE A 206 1.70 13.98 5.06
CA ILE A 206 1.14 13.28 6.22
C ILE A 206 1.31 11.76 6.08
N ASN A 207 1.06 11.22 4.88
CA ASN A 207 1.26 9.80 4.63
C ASN A 207 2.72 9.39 4.83
N VAL A 208 3.67 10.13 4.25
CA VAL A 208 5.11 9.87 4.42
C VAL A 208 5.51 9.91 5.90
N LEU A 209 5.10 10.95 6.63
CA LEU A 209 5.38 11.08 8.06
C LEU A 209 4.80 9.91 8.87
N CYS A 210 3.57 9.49 8.54
CA CYS A 210 2.88 8.37 9.19
C CYS A 210 3.60 7.02 8.95
N GLU A 211 4.05 6.77 7.73
CA GLU A 211 4.79 5.53 7.40
C GLU A 211 6.18 5.52 8.05
N LEU A 212 6.93 6.63 7.99
CA LEU A 212 8.24 6.74 8.64
C LEU A 212 8.16 6.57 10.16
N SER A 213 7.15 7.18 10.79
CA SER A 213 6.92 7.07 12.24
C SER A 213 6.49 5.66 12.67
N ARG A 214 5.91 4.88 11.76
CA ARG A 214 5.52 3.48 12.05
C ARG A 214 6.72 2.55 12.06
N SER A 215 7.77 2.87 11.31
CA SER A 215 8.97 2.04 11.21
C SER A 215 9.81 2.02 12.48
N SER A 216 9.85 3.13 13.24
CA SER A 216 10.56 3.21 14.52
C SER A 216 10.02 4.30 15.43
N ALA A 217 9.93 4.01 16.73
CA ALA A 217 9.56 4.98 17.76
C ALA A 217 10.57 6.15 17.86
N SER A 218 11.86 5.92 17.55
CA SER A 218 12.85 7.00 17.54
C SER A 218 12.56 8.05 16.45
N ILE A 219 12.11 7.60 15.28
CA ILE A 219 11.74 8.48 14.16
C ILE A 219 10.48 9.26 14.50
N ALA A 220 9.49 8.61 15.11
CA ALA A 220 8.28 9.27 15.60
C ALA A 220 8.62 10.44 16.54
N ALA A 221 9.62 10.25 17.42
CA ALA A 221 10.05 11.29 18.35
C ALA A 221 10.59 12.56 17.66
N GLU A 222 11.19 12.47 16.46
CA GLU A 222 11.68 13.65 15.71
C GLU A 222 10.55 14.56 15.23
N PHE A 223 9.35 14.00 15.03
CA PHE A 223 8.19 14.71 14.48
C PHE A 223 7.24 15.25 15.55
N ILE A 224 7.53 15.08 16.85
CA ILE A 224 6.68 15.59 17.95
C ILE A 224 6.43 17.09 17.82
N SER A 225 7.44 17.86 17.40
CA SER A 225 7.32 19.31 17.18
C SER A 225 6.29 19.70 16.12
N LEU A 226 5.83 18.77 15.28
CA LEU A 226 4.77 18.98 14.30
C LEU A 226 3.36 18.76 14.87
N SER A 227 3.23 18.22 16.08
CA SER A 227 1.94 17.90 16.70
C SER A 227 0.95 19.07 16.69
N PRO A 228 1.32 20.33 17.04
CA PRO A 228 0.38 21.45 16.98
C PRO A 228 -0.19 21.69 15.57
N ARG A 229 0.65 21.54 14.54
CA ARG A 229 0.24 21.71 13.15
C ARG A 229 -0.63 20.55 12.68
N LEU A 230 -0.29 19.31 13.04
CA LEU A 230 -1.08 18.12 12.72
C LEU A 230 -2.48 18.19 13.37
N LEU A 231 -2.58 18.69 14.61
CA LEU A 231 -3.85 18.94 15.28
C LEU A 231 -4.71 19.97 14.56
N GLN A 232 -4.11 21.07 14.08
CA GLN A 232 -4.84 22.06 13.27
C GLN A 232 -5.35 21.45 11.96
N LEU A 233 -4.54 20.63 11.29
CA LEU A 233 -4.94 19.94 10.07
C LEU A 233 -6.08 18.94 10.32
N LEU A 234 -6.06 18.24 11.46
CA LEU A 234 -7.13 17.32 11.87
C LEU A 234 -8.48 18.04 12.03
N GLN A 235 -8.46 19.28 12.53
CA GLN A 235 -9.68 20.07 12.74
C GLN A 235 -10.22 20.73 11.46
N ARG A 236 -9.35 20.98 10.47
CA ARG A 236 -9.68 21.68 9.23
C ARG A 236 -9.98 20.75 8.05
N SER A 237 -9.39 19.56 8.04
CA SER A 237 -9.54 18.61 6.94
C SER A 237 -10.94 17.99 6.94
N THR A 238 -11.53 17.86 5.75
CA THR A 238 -12.78 17.14 5.50
C THR A 238 -12.54 15.80 4.81
N ASN A 239 -11.31 15.51 4.38
CA ASN A 239 -10.98 14.29 3.65
C ASN A 239 -10.76 13.13 4.62
N ASN A 240 -11.62 12.10 4.55
CA ASN A 240 -11.57 10.93 5.40
C ASN A 240 -10.20 10.22 5.39
N TRP A 241 -9.56 10.09 4.23
CA TRP A 241 -8.26 9.43 4.11
C TRP A 241 -7.14 10.21 4.81
N THR A 242 -7.13 11.53 4.65
CA THR A 242 -6.19 12.41 5.36
C THR A 242 -6.44 12.37 6.86
N LEU A 243 -7.70 12.42 7.30
CA LEU A 243 -8.06 12.32 8.72
C LEU A 243 -7.61 10.99 9.34
N ILE A 244 -7.86 9.86 8.67
CA ILE A 244 -7.38 8.53 9.10
C ILE A 244 -5.86 8.52 9.27
N LYS A 245 -5.11 9.10 8.32
CA LYS A 245 -3.64 9.16 8.39
C LYS A 245 -3.14 10.10 9.48
N LEU A 246 -3.80 11.23 9.70
CA LEU A 246 -3.51 12.14 10.82
C LEU A 246 -3.74 11.45 12.16
N LEU A 247 -4.87 10.76 12.32
CA LEU A 247 -5.20 10.00 13.53
C LEU A 247 -4.14 8.94 13.83
N LYS A 248 -3.74 8.15 12.83
CA LYS A 248 -2.64 7.16 12.96
C LYS A 248 -1.32 7.81 13.37
N LEU A 249 -0.93 8.90 12.71
CA LEU A 249 0.31 9.59 13.03
C LEU A 249 0.27 10.16 14.45
N LEU A 250 -0.81 10.83 14.84
CA LEU A 250 -0.97 11.38 16.18
C LEU A 250 -0.99 10.30 17.26
N ALA A 251 -1.54 9.11 16.97
CA ALA A 251 -1.47 7.95 17.86
C ALA A 251 -0.02 7.47 18.08
N LEU A 252 0.82 7.50 17.04
CA LEU A 252 2.24 7.14 17.13
C LEU A 252 3.06 8.20 17.88
N LEU A 253 2.67 9.47 17.82
CA LEU A 253 3.35 10.56 18.54
C LEU A 253 2.94 10.64 20.02
N ALA A 254 1.73 10.19 20.37
CA ALA A 254 1.16 10.32 21.72
C ALA A 254 2.03 9.73 22.85
N PRO A 255 2.71 8.57 22.71
CA PRO A 255 3.60 8.07 23.76
C PRO A 255 4.79 8.98 24.07
N HIS A 256 5.14 9.89 23.16
CA HIS A 256 6.30 10.78 23.30
C HIS A 256 5.93 12.18 23.81
N ASP A 257 4.64 12.51 23.91
CA ASP A 257 4.15 13.79 24.44
C ASP A 257 2.93 13.56 25.35
N ALA A 258 3.14 13.65 26.66
CA ALA A 258 2.11 13.44 27.68
C ALA A 258 0.92 14.41 27.58
N SER A 259 1.08 15.57 26.93
CA SER A 259 0.03 16.57 26.74
C SER A 259 -0.85 16.29 25.52
N LEU A 260 -0.34 15.52 24.56
CA LEU A 260 -1.00 15.24 23.29
C LEU A 260 -2.30 14.41 23.46
N PRO A 261 -2.36 13.34 24.29
CA PRO A 261 -3.59 12.63 24.54
C PRO A 261 -4.71 13.54 25.03
N ALA A 262 -4.42 14.48 25.94
CA ALA A 262 -5.41 15.42 26.45
C ALA A 262 -5.95 16.36 25.36
N SER A 263 -5.05 16.86 24.51
CA SER A 263 -5.42 17.74 23.40
C SER A 263 -6.25 17.03 22.31
N LEU A 264 -6.11 15.70 22.18
CA LEU A 264 -6.82 14.90 21.19
C LEU A 264 -8.22 14.44 21.61
N ARG A 265 -8.54 14.39 22.92
CA ARG A 265 -9.83 13.86 23.40
C ARG A 265 -11.02 14.58 22.78
N ALA A 266 -11.09 15.91 22.91
CA ALA A 266 -12.22 16.68 22.39
C ALA A 266 -12.38 16.58 20.85
N PRO A 267 -11.32 16.71 20.03
CA PRO A 267 -11.40 16.45 18.58
C PRO A 267 -11.92 15.06 18.23
N ILE A 268 -11.47 14.01 18.93
CA ILE A 268 -11.88 12.63 18.66
C ILE A 268 -13.32 12.36 19.07
N ILE A 269 -13.76 12.85 20.24
CA ILE A 269 -15.17 12.77 20.67
C ILE A 269 -16.07 13.40 19.60
N LYS A 270 -15.72 14.61 19.14
CA LYS A 270 -16.47 15.30 18.08
C LYS A 270 -16.52 14.44 16.81
N LEU A 271 -15.37 13.95 16.35
CA LEU A 271 -15.24 13.19 15.11
C LEU A 271 -16.04 11.88 15.16
N ILE A 272 -15.99 11.13 16.26
CA ILE A 272 -16.78 9.89 16.43
C ILE A 272 -18.29 10.18 16.41
N LYS A 273 -18.73 11.29 17.03
CA LYS A 273 -20.15 11.69 17.05
C LYS A 273 -20.65 12.17 15.70
N THR A 274 -19.83 12.86 14.91
CA THR A 274 -20.27 13.51 13.67
C THR A 274 -20.08 12.67 12.42
N THR A 275 -19.16 11.70 12.43
CA THR A 275 -18.84 10.93 11.23
C THR A 275 -19.85 9.82 10.95
N ASN A 276 -20.28 9.72 9.69
CA ASN A 276 -21.05 8.58 9.18
C ASN A 276 -20.14 7.49 8.61
N ALA A 277 -18.86 7.79 8.36
CA ALA A 277 -17.93 6.83 7.78
C ALA A 277 -17.41 5.86 8.85
N ALA A 278 -17.78 4.58 8.72
CA ALA A 278 -17.37 3.52 9.64
C ALA A 278 -15.84 3.39 9.76
N SER A 279 -15.10 3.56 8.65
CA SER A 279 -13.64 3.51 8.62
C SER A 279 -12.99 4.62 9.47
N LEU A 280 -13.51 5.84 9.36
CA LEU A 280 -13.00 6.98 10.13
C LEU A 280 -13.39 6.87 11.61
N ALA A 281 -14.63 6.46 11.93
CA ALA A 281 -15.06 6.19 13.30
C ALA A 281 -14.18 5.13 13.96
N TYR A 282 -13.93 4.03 13.25
CA TYR A 282 -13.09 2.94 13.72
C TYR A 282 -11.65 3.40 13.98
N GLU A 283 -11.05 4.16 13.05
CA GLU A 283 -9.70 4.66 13.24
C GLU A 283 -9.59 5.64 14.42
N ALA A 284 -10.61 6.47 14.63
CA ALA A 284 -10.66 7.39 15.77
C ALA A 284 -10.73 6.62 17.11
N ILE A 285 -11.49 5.53 17.17
CA ILE A 285 -11.55 4.63 18.33
C ILE A 285 -10.19 3.94 18.54
N ASN A 286 -9.58 3.41 17.48
CA ASN A 286 -8.25 2.81 17.56
C ASN A 286 -7.20 3.81 18.03
N THR A 287 -7.27 5.05 17.57
CA THR A 287 -6.38 6.14 18.01
C THR A 287 -6.57 6.43 19.48
N ALA A 288 -7.82 6.46 19.96
CA ALA A 288 -8.10 6.64 21.38
C ALA A 288 -7.50 5.51 22.24
N ILE A 289 -7.62 4.26 21.79
CA ILE A 289 -7.07 3.09 22.47
C ILE A 289 -5.53 3.13 22.41
N ALA A 290 -4.94 3.17 21.22
CA ALA A 290 -3.50 3.05 21.01
C ALA A 290 -2.72 4.24 21.61
N GLY A 291 -3.22 5.46 21.43
CA GLY A 291 -2.59 6.69 21.92
C GLY A 291 -2.76 6.95 23.42
N GLY A 292 -3.42 6.06 24.18
CA GLY A 292 -3.59 6.22 25.62
C GLY A 292 -4.55 7.36 26.01
N LEU A 293 -5.42 7.80 25.11
CA LEU A 293 -6.39 8.87 25.39
C LEU A 293 -7.45 8.42 26.40
N LEU A 294 -7.68 7.10 26.44
CA LEU A 294 -8.56 6.44 27.37
C LEU A 294 -7.93 6.27 28.75
N ASP A 295 -6.68 6.69 28.99
CA ASP A 295 -6.03 6.53 30.30
C ASP A 295 -6.45 7.67 31.24
N GLY A 296 -6.63 7.35 32.54
CA GLY A 296 -7.05 8.31 33.58
C GLY A 296 -8.52 8.21 34.00
N VAL A 297 -8.96 9.19 34.82
CA VAL A 297 -10.27 9.19 35.52
C VAL A 297 -11.07 10.47 35.30
N SER A 298 -10.69 11.33 34.35
CA SER A 298 -11.45 12.53 34.04
C SER A 298 -12.82 12.19 33.42
N ASP A 299 -13.78 13.10 33.57
CA ASP A 299 -15.12 12.94 32.99
C ASP A 299 -15.07 12.80 31.45
N GLU A 300 -14.19 13.55 30.78
CA GLU A 300 -13.94 13.43 29.34
C GLU A 300 -13.42 12.03 28.95
N THR A 301 -12.52 11.46 29.76
CA THR A 301 -12.01 10.09 29.54
C THR A 301 -13.14 9.08 29.71
N ARG A 302 -14.01 9.25 30.71
CA ARG A 302 -15.17 8.38 30.92
C ARG A 302 -16.18 8.49 29.77
N GLU A 303 -16.46 9.70 29.30
CA GLU A 303 -17.32 9.95 28.15
C GLU A 303 -16.76 9.27 26.89
N LEU A 304 -15.47 9.49 26.59
CA LEU A 304 -14.83 8.90 25.41
C LEU A 304 -14.85 7.37 25.47
N ARG A 305 -14.58 6.76 26.64
CA ARG A 305 -14.68 5.29 26.82
C ARG A 305 -16.10 4.78 26.50
N GLY A 306 -17.12 5.41 27.09
CA GLY A 306 -18.52 5.02 26.84
C GLY A 306 -18.91 5.17 25.37
N LEU A 307 -18.49 6.28 24.73
CA LEU A 307 -18.72 6.53 23.31
C LEU A 307 -18.04 5.48 22.41
N CYS A 308 -16.79 5.12 22.72
CA CYS A 308 -16.08 4.06 21.99
C CYS A 308 -16.82 2.73 22.08
N VAL A 309 -17.25 2.30 23.28
CA VAL A 309 -17.99 1.04 23.45
C VAL A 309 -19.31 1.06 22.67
N HIS A 310 -20.12 2.10 22.86
CA HIS A 310 -21.40 2.25 22.15
C HIS A 310 -21.21 2.23 20.62
N LYS A 311 -20.20 2.94 20.11
CA LYS A 311 -19.95 2.95 18.66
C LYS A 311 -19.43 1.62 18.14
N LEU A 312 -18.63 0.89 18.91
CA LEU A 312 -18.19 -0.46 18.55
C LEU A 312 -19.35 -1.46 18.57
N GLU A 313 -20.32 -1.32 19.47
CA GLU A 313 -21.55 -2.12 19.46
C GLU A 313 -22.39 -1.86 18.21
N GLU A 314 -22.57 -0.59 17.81
CA GLU A 314 -23.25 -0.23 16.56
C GLU A 314 -22.55 -0.85 15.34
N LEU A 315 -21.22 -0.71 15.26
CA LEU A 315 -20.42 -1.32 14.18
C LEU A 315 -20.50 -2.86 14.21
N GLY A 316 -20.56 -3.44 15.40
CA GLY A 316 -20.73 -4.88 15.62
C GLY A 316 -22.10 -5.42 15.17
N LYS A 317 -23.11 -4.58 14.94
CA LYS A 317 -24.37 -5.02 14.32
C LYS A 317 -24.32 -4.99 12.79
N GLY A 318 -23.20 -4.57 12.21
CA GLY A 318 -22.97 -4.49 10.78
C GLY A 318 -22.62 -5.82 10.12
N ASP A 319 -21.98 -5.74 8.95
CA ASP A 319 -21.55 -6.91 8.19
C ASP A 319 -20.44 -7.73 8.90
N ALA A 320 -20.00 -8.83 8.29
CA ALA A 320 -18.95 -9.67 8.86
C ALA A 320 -17.61 -8.93 9.08
N ASN A 321 -17.29 -7.95 8.23
CA ASN A 321 -16.05 -7.18 8.31
C ASN A 321 -16.12 -6.19 9.48
N LEU A 322 -17.21 -5.44 9.60
CA LEU A 322 -17.44 -4.49 10.70
C LEU A 322 -17.51 -5.22 12.04
N ARG A 323 -18.15 -6.40 12.10
CA ARG A 323 -18.12 -7.28 13.27
C ARG A 323 -16.72 -7.69 13.68
N PHE A 324 -15.91 -8.13 12.72
CA PHE A 324 -14.52 -8.50 12.98
C PHE A 324 -13.71 -7.31 13.53
N MET A 325 -13.85 -6.15 12.90
CA MET A 325 -13.16 -4.92 13.30
C MET A 325 -13.58 -4.47 14.70
N ALA A 326 -14.88 -4.44 14.98
CA ALA A 326 -15.44 -4.11 16.28
C ALA A 326 -14.89 -5.03 17.38
N ARG A 327 -14.91 -6.35 17.15
CA ARG A 327 -14.37 -7.34 18.07
C ARG A 327 -12.88 -7.17 18.31
N ARG A 328 -12.10 -6.87 17.27
CA ARG A 328 -10.66 -6.59 17.38
C ARG A 328 -10.41 -5.38 18.29
N ALA A 329 -11.15 -4.28 18.09
CA ALA A 329 -10.99 -3.08 18.92
C ALA A 329 -11.47 -3.30 20.36
N LEU A 330 -12.56 -4.04 20.58
CA LEU A 330 -13.03 -4.41 21.92
C LEU A 330 -11.98 -5.22 22.69
N ARG A 331 -11.30 -6.18 22.05
CA ARG A 331 -10.19 -6.92 22.67
C ARG A 331 -9.01 -6.02 23.03
N GLN A 332 -8.68 -5.05 22.18
CA GLN A 332 -7.61 -4.09 22.49
C GLN A 332 -7.99 -3.21 23.69
N LEU A 333 -9.25 -2.79 23.76
CA LEU A 333 -9.79 -2.02 24.87
C LEU A 333 -9.76 -2.82 26.18
N GLU A 334 -10.18 -4.08 26.14
CA GLU A 334 -10.17 -4.99 27.30
C GLU A 334 -8.75 -5.16 27.86
N ARG A 335 -7.76 -5.47 27.00
CA ARG A 335 -6.35 -5.64 27.41
C ARG A 335 -5.79 -4.40 28.12
N ARG A 336 -6.21 -3.20 27.71
CA ARG A 336 -5.82 -1.95 28.36
C ARG A 336 -6.55 -1.70 29.68
N GLN A 337 -7.79 -2.20 29.82
CA GLN A 337 -8.61 -2.03 31.02
C GLN A 337 -8.35 -3.08 32.12
N SER A 338 -7.76 -4.24 31.81
CA SER A 338 -7.46 -5.27 32.83
C SER A 338 -6.52 -4.78 33.96
N GLY A 339 -5.90 -3.60 33.83
CA GLY A 339 -5.16 -2.91 34.88
C GLY A 339 -5.96 -1.89 35.72
N ALA A 340 -7.20 -1.55 35.35
CA ALA A 340 -7.99 -0.47 35.96
C ALA A 340 -9.45 -0.89 36.27
N SER A 341 -9.66 -1.42 37.48
CA SER A 341 -10.94 -1.63 38.20
C SER A 341 -12.10 -2.36 37.49
N SER A 342 -12.63 -3.37 38.18
CA SER A 342 -13.40 -4.52 37.69
C SER A 342 -14.86 -4.31 37.25
N ASP A 343 -15.36 -3.08 37.12
CA ASP A 343 -16.82 -2.86 36.97
C ASP A 343 -17.29 -2.77 35.50
N SER A 344 -16.40 -2.42 34.56
CA SER A 344 -16.71 -2.39 33.10
C SER A 344 -16.37 -3.68 32.34
N GLY A 345 -15.60 -4.60 32.94
CA GLY A 345 -15.16 -5.84 32.30
C GLY A 345 -16.31 -6.80 31.96
N ARG A 346 -17.34 -6.86 32.80
CA ARG A 346 -18.49 -7.77 32.59
C ARG A 346 -19.32 -7.43 31.36
N THR A 347 -19.43 -6.15 31.00
CA THR A 347 -20.15 -5.70 29.81
C THR A 347 -19.36 -5.99 28.54
N LEU A 348 -18.03 -5.79 28.57
CA LEU A 348 -17.15 -6.06 27.43
C LEU A 348 -17.03 -7.56 27.11
N GLU A 349 -16.87 -8.40 28.15
CA GLU A 349 -16.87 -9.86 27.99
C GLU A 349 -18.19 -10.37 27.39
N GLY A 350 -19.33 -9.82 27.83
CA GLY A 350 -20.65 -10.12 27.28
C GLY A 350 -20.76 -9.83 25.78
N LEU A 351 -20.30 -8.65 25.35
CA LEU A 351 -20.27 -8.27 23.93
C LEU A 351 -19.33 -9.17 23.11
N LEU A 352 -18.16 -9.53 23.66
CA LEU A 352 -17.21 -10.40 22.99
C LEU A 352 -17.73 -11.84 22.80
N VAL A 353 -18.57 -12.31 23.72
CA VAL A 353 -19.29 -13.59 23.64
C VAL A 353 -20.43 -13.50 22.63
N GLU A 354 -21.25 -12.44 22.67
CA GLU A 354 -22.36 -12.21 21.73
C GLU A 354 -21.87 -12.18 20.28
N PHE A 355 -20.87 -11.34 19.97
CA PHE A 355 -20.26 -11.30 18.63
C PHE A 355 -19.47 -12.57 18.28
N GLY A 356 -19.01 -13.32 19.28
CA GLY A 356 -18.27 -14.58 19.11
C GLY A 356 -19.16 -15.77 18.75
N ALA A 357 -20.34 -15.87 19.37
CA ALA A 357 -21.31 -16.93 19.15
C ALA A 357 -21.91 -16.86 17.74
N GLU A 358 -22.20 -15.65 17.24
CA GLU A 358 -22.72 -15.45 15.89
C GLU A 358 -21.72 -15.82 14.79
N GLN A 359 -20.41 -15.61 15.00
CA GLN A 359 -19.41 -16.03 14.03
C GLN A 359 -19.21 -17.54 14.01
N GLN A 360 -19.35 -18.24 15.14
CA GLN A 360 -19.35 -19.72 15.12
C GLN A 360 -20.58 -20.26 14.39
N SER A 361 -21.75 -19.62 14.55
CA SER A 361 -22.95 -19.90 13.77
C SER A 361 -22.72 -19.65 12.27
N ALA A 362 -22.23 -18.47 11.88
CA ALA A 362 -21.97 -18.12 10.48
C ALA A 362 -20.81 -18.93 9.85
N ALA A 363 -19.79 -19.30 10.62
CA ALA A 363 -18.71 -20.20 10.18
C ALA A 363 -19.21 -21.65 10.03
N SER A 364 -20.16 -22.08 10.85
CA SER A 364 -20.80 -23.39 10.72
C SER A 364 -21.78 -23.43 9.53
N GLU A 365 -22.53 -22.35 9.28
CA GLU A 365 -23.44 -22.20 8.15
C GLU A 365 -22.67 -22.02 6.83
N SER A 366 -21.57 -21.28 6.80
CA SER A 366 -20.70 -21.16 5.60
C SER A 366 -19.93 -22.45 5.30
N ARG A 367 -19.62 -23.27 6.31
CA ARG A 367 -19.11 -24.63 6.11
C ARG A 367 -20.18 -25.58 5.58
N GLN A 368 -21.46 -25.36 5.89
CA GLN A 368 -22.58 -26.15 5.39
C GLN A 368 -23.13 -25.67 4.03
N SER A 369 -22.89 -24.41 3.66
CA SER A 369 -23.37 -23.78 2.41
C SER A 369 -22.27 -23.56 1.36
N ALA A 370 -21.03 -23.99 1.62
CA ALA A 370 -20.03 -24.09 0.56
C ALA A 370 -20.52 -25.09 -0.51
N PRO A 371 -20.79 -24.67 -1.76
CA PRO A 371 -21.07 -25.63 -2.81
C PRO A 371 -19.80 -26.46 -3.01
N ARG A 372 -19.90 -27.77 -2.77
CA ARG A 372 -18.94 -28.72 -3.32
C ARG A 372 -18.93 -28.48 -4.83
N LEU A 373 -17.86 -27.85 -5.33
CA LEU A 373 -17.62 -27.59 -6.75
C LEU A 373 -17.46 -28.92 -7.49
N ALA A 374 -18.59 -29.56 -7.79
CA ALA A 374 -18.74 -30.50 -8.88
C ALA A 374 -18.96 -29.66 -10.14
N ALA A 375 -17.95 -29.58 -11.00
CA ALA A 375 -18.02 -28.86 -12.26
C ALA A 375 -18.88 -29.65 -13.26
N THR A 376 -20.16 -29.32 -13.37
CA THR A 376 -20.96 -29.61 -14.57
C THR A 376 -21.05 -28.35 -15.42
N GLY A 377 -20.45 -28.40 -16.60
CA GLY A 377 -20.42 -27.28 -17.54
C GLY A 377 -21.81 -26.90 -18.06
N LYS A 378 -21.98 -25.61 -18.31
CA LYS A 378 -22.91 -25.11 -19.32
C LYS A 378 -22.43 -23.78 -19.88
N GLN A 379 -22.38 -23.75 -21.20
CA GLN A 379 -22.05 -22.61 -22.06
C GLN A 379 -23.07 -21.49 -21.88
N GLY A 380 -22.60 -20.25 -21.92
CA GLY A 380 -23.43 -19.05 -22.04
C GLY A 380 -22.62 -17.94 -22.71
N LYS A 381 -22.96 -17.65 -23.97
CA LYS A 381 -22.42 -16.55 -24.77
C LYS A 381 -22.91 -15.22 -24.20
N GLU A 382 -22.05 -14.21 -24.11
CA GLU A 382 -22.45 -12.84 -24.39
C GLU A 382 -21.26 -12.03 -24.94
N LYS A 383 -21.52 -11.35 -26.05
CA LYS A 383 -20.58 -10.56 -26.85
C LYS A 383 -20.64 -9.10 -26.41
N GLY A 384 -19.46 -8.48 -26.31
CA GLY A 384 -19.11 -7.20 -26.95
C GLY A 384 -19.74 -5.90 -26.42
N ALA A 385 -18.91 -5.05 -25.82
CA ALA A 385 -18.52 -3.74 -26.38
C ALA A 385 -17.57 -3.04 -25.39
N LEU A 386 -16.34 -2.76 -25.82
CA LEU A 386 -15.43 -1.82 -25.14
C LEU A 386 -14.58 -1.16 -26.23
N VAL A 387 -14.97 0.05 -26.63
CA VAL A 387 -14.21 0.95 -27.49
C VAL A 387 -14.51 2.39 -27.05
N ASP A 388 -13.45 3.20 -27.03
CA ASP A 388 -13.35 4.67 -26.90
C ASP A 388 -13.34 5.31 -25.50
N LEU A 389 -12.13 5.66 -25.05
CA LEU A 389 -11.84 6.77 -24.14
C LEU A 389 -10.58 7.52 -24.61
N LEU A 390 -10.80 8.51 -25.48
CA LEU A 390 -9.97 9.71 -25.65
C LEU A 390 -10.92 10.87 -25.95
N GLY A 391 -10.95 11.89 -25.10
CA GLY A 391 -11.73 13.11 -25.28
C GLY A 391 -11.97 13.83 -23.97
N ASP A 392 -11.51 15.09 -23.92
CA ASP A 392 -11.44 16.01 -22.79
C ASP A 392 -12.80 16.55 -22.27
N ASP A 393 -12.68 17.27 -21.15
CA ASP A 393 -13.53 18.33 -20.58
C ASP A 393 -14.53 18.02 -19.43
N GLU A 394 -14.21 18.69 -18.30
CA GLU A 394 -15.00 19.24 -17.17
C GLU A 394 -16.34 18.62 -16.75
N GLU A 395 -16.44 18.20 -15.46
CA GLU A 395 -17.37 18.79 -14.46
C GLU A 395 -17.31 18.07 -13.10
N GLU A 396 -17.50 18.85 -12.03
CA GLU A 396 -17.61 18.42 -10.63
C GLU A 396 -18.76 17.42 -10.43
N GLN A 397 -18.47 16.27 -9.79
CA GLN A 397 -19.44 15.54 -8.95
C GLN A 397 -18.76 14.43 -8.13
N GLN A 398 -18.87 14.52 -6.80
CA GLN A 398 -18.77 13.42 -5.83
C GLN A 398 -20.13 13.34 -5.09
N PRO A 399 -20.50 12.23 -4.41
CA PRO A 399 -20.02 10.86 -4.50
C PRO A 399 -21.15 9.79 -4.47
N GLN A 400 -21.10 8.76 -5.32
CA GLN A 400 -21.91 7.53 -5.13
C GLN A 400 -21.17 6.21 -5.39
N GLU A 401 -19.84 6.21 -5.59
CA GLU A 401 -19.10 4.98 -5.92
C GLU A 401 -18.23 4.39 -4.79
N GLU A 402 -18.23 4.98 -3.59
CA GLU A 402 -17.38 4.52 -2.47
C GLU A 402 -17.83 3.18 -1.84
N GLU A 403 -19.04 2.68 -2.12
CA GLU A 403 -19.56 1.45 -1.49
C GLU A 403 -19.16 0.15 -2.20
N LYS A 404 -18.72 0.20 -3.47
CA LYS A 404 -18.44 -1.02 -4.26
C LYS A 404 -16.99 -1.51 -4.20
N GLN A 405 -16.03 -0.67 -3.84
CA GLN A 405 -14.61 -1.08 -3.79
C GLN A 405 -14.23 -1.86 -2.52
N MET A 406 -15.09 -1.92 -1.49
CA MET A 406 -14.88 -2.79 -0.33
C MET A 406 -15.26 -4.27 -0.56
N GLN A 407 -15.92 -4.60 -1.68
CA GLN A 407 -16.41 -5.97 -1.92
C GLN A 407 -15.41 -6.90 -2.62
N GLN A 408 -14.28 -6.40 -3.13
CA GLN A 408 -13.29 -7.26 -3.81
C GLN A 408 -11.85 -6.83 -3.49
N GLY A 409 -11.32 -7.35 -2.38
CA GLY A 409 -9.89 -7.37 -2.05
C GLY A 409 -9.42 -8.81 -1.80
N PRO A 410 -8.15 -9.15 -2.10
CA PRO A 410 -7.71 -10.54 -2.25
C PRO A 410 -7.69 -11.29 -0.91
N ARG A 411 -8.32 -12.46 -0.89
CA ARG A 411 -8.19 -13.47 0.17
C ARG A 411 -6.80 -14.08 0.09
N HIS A 412 -5.83 -13.53 0.81
CA HIS A 412 -4.71 -14.25 1.42
C HIS A 412 -3.98 -13.26 2.35
N LEU A 413 -4.34 -13.27 3.63
CA LEU A 413 -3.54 -12.71 4.71
C LEU A 413 -3.33 -13.86 5.70
N LEU A 414 -2.18 -14.52 5.58
CA LEU A 414 -1.67 -15.43 6.59
C LEU A 414 -0.64 -14.66 7.43
N ASP A 415 -0.86 -14.77 8.75
CA ASP A 415 0.08 -14.68 9.86
C ASP A 415 0.88 -13.38 10.08
N LEU A 416 0.42 -12.62 11.08
CA LEU A 416 1.22 -11.65 11.83
C LEU A 416 1.01 -11.94 13.33
N ASP A 417 1.67 -13.01 13.81
CA ASP A 417 1.87 -13.29 15.24
C ASP A 417 3.37 -13.32 15.64
N ASP A 418 4.31 -13.01 14.73
CA ASP A 418 5.75 -13.18 15.01
C ASP A 418 6.50 -11.93 15.52
N ALA A 419 5.81 -10.84 15.83
CA ALA A 419 6.48 -9.62 16.30
C ALA A 419 6.76 -9.57 17.82
N GLU A 420 6.19 -10.47 18.63
CA GLU A 420 6.38 -10.48 20.09
C GLU A 420 7.28 -11.63 20.61
N GLN A 421 7.77 -12.54 19.75
CA GLN A 421 8.69 -13.62 20.18
C GLN A 421 10.19 -13.30 20.05
N ILE A 422 10.57 -12.20 19.39
CA ILE A 422 11.98 -11.86 19.15
C ILE A 422 12.63 -11.15 20.35
N GLU A 423 11.87 -10.52 21.24
CA GLU A 423 12.44 -9.87 22.44
C GLU A 423 12.74 -10.86 23.60
N SER A 424 12.15 -12.05 23.60
CA SER A 424 12.41 -13.05 24.65
C SER A 424 13.65 -13.93 24.42
N PHE A 425 14.30 -13.87 23.25
CA PHE A 425 15.43 -14.76 22.89
C PHE A 425 16.83 -14.15 23.07
N ASN A 426 16.95 -12.85 23.38
CA ASN A 426 18.25 -12.15 23.47
C ASN A 426 18.77 -11.89 24.90
N LEU A 427 18.18 -12.50 25.93
CA LEU A 427 18.60 -12.32 27.33
C LEU A 427 19.24 -13.54 28.01
N HIS A 428 19.57 -14.62 27.29
CA HIS A 428 20.14 -15.84 27.91
C HIS A 428 21.41 -16.46 27.30
N SER A 429 22.11 -15.80 26.36
CA SER A 429 23.41 -16.28 25.87
C SER A 429 24.55 -15.37 26.31
N GLY A 430 24.79 -15.35 27.61
CA GLY A 430 25.91 -14.65 28.25
C GLY A 430 26.42 -15.45 29.44
N ASN A 431 26.86 -16.69 29.19
CA ASN A 431 27.82 -17.44 30.01
C ASN A 431 27.97 -18.86 29.43
N LEU A 432 29.16 -19.15 28.89
CA LEU A 432 29.99 -20.34 29.17
C LEU A 432 30.95 -20.57 27.99
N SER A 433 32.22 -20.34 28.31
CA SER A 433 33.45 -21.03 27.83
C SER A 433 33.72 -21.12 26.33
#